data_AF-A0A3N1B1M1-F1
#
_entry.id   AF-A0A3N1B1M1-F1
#
_cell.length_a   1.000
_cell.length_b   1.000
_cell.length_c   1.000
_cell.angle_alpha   90.00
_cell.angle_beta   90.00
_cell.angle_gamma   90.00
#
_symmetry.space_group_name_H-M   'P 1'
#
loop_
_entity.id
_entity.type
_entity.pdbx_description
1 polymer ?
#
loop_
_entity_poly.entity_id
_entity_poly.type
_entity_poly.pdbx_seq_one_letter_code
_entity_poly.pdbx_strand_id
1 'polypeptide(L)'
;MAAIPNPNPGNATNANNGNAATAVAATIRTMVVCVADELPSEALSSRQLDRHLGVHGSLQARFWAKGTLHLWQRRSMIDLRKGRPAYCAGGPARLLDLTGMRHAAGMGAGIRHQWWQRAVHGTKPANPWPVYEARHLADPAKYPLDKASADFWNQPRVNAMRMHNALYSGAPLALAELEMYQAGQMAYQHYSASTAIVGDALLTLDGNQLAPASDTMAHRVTFLEQANRYLGTLDDAQRLVAVTL
;
A
#
# COMPACT_ATOMS: atom_id res chain seq x y z
N MET A 1 -1.43 -1.72 5.75
CA MET A 1 -2.40 -1.50 6.85
C MET A 1 -2.49 -2.75 7.71
N ALA A 2 -2.34 -2.59 9.02
CA ALA A 2 -2.60 -3.62 10.02
C ALA A 2 -4.01 -4.17 9.81
N ALA A 3 -4.19 -5.48 10.00
CA ALA A 3 -5.51 -6.08 9.89
C ALA A 3 -6.38 -5.50 11.01
N ILE A 4 -7.50 -4.86 10.65
CA ILE A 4 -8.49 -4.40 11.62
C ILE A 4 -8.97 -5.64 12.38
N PRO A 5 -8.78 -5.74 13.71
CA PRO A 5 -9.10 -6.94 14.46
C PRO A 5 -10.57 -7.30 14.28
N ASN A 6 -10.85 -8.55 13.88
CA ASN A 6 -12.22 -9.03 13.65
C ASN A 6 -12.90 -9.22 15.02
N PRO A 7 -14.17 -8.79 15.23
CA PRO A 7 -14.79 -8.84 16.56
C PRO A 7 -15.24 -10.26 16.96
N ASN A 8 -15.04 -11.28 16.11
CA ASN A 8 -15.23 -12.68 16.46
C ASN A 8 -13.89 -13.42 16.54
N PRO A 9 -13.22 -13.41 17.70
CA PRO A 9 -12.22 -14.40 18.02
C PRO A 9 -12.96 -15.57 18.69
N GLY A 10 -13.20 -16.65 17.95
CA GLY A 10 -13.33 -17.94 18.63
C GLY A 10 -11.98 -18.23 19.30
N ASN A 11 -11.93 -18.06 20.62
CA ASN A 11 -10.80 -18.33 21.51
C ASN A 11 -9.49 -17.55 21.23
N ALA A 12 -9.25 -16.49 22.00
CA ALA A 12 -7.90 -16.03 22.30
C ALA A 12 -7.78 -15.72 23.80
N THR A 13 -7.01 -16.57 24.48
CA THR A 13 -6.61 -16.46 25.89
C THR A 13 -5.84 -15.17 26.17
N ASN A 14 -6.21 -14.52 27.29
CA ASN A 14 -5.52 -13.40 27.91
C ASN A 14 -3.99 -13.58 27.97
N ALA A 15 -3.25 -12.60 27.43
CA ALA A 15 -1.89 -12.30 27.87
C ALA A 15 -1.77 -10.79 28.06
N ASN A 16 -1.92 -10.39 29.33
CA ASN A 16 -1.75 -9.06 29.86
C ASN A 16 -0.25 -8.75 29.90
N ASN A 17 0.25 -7.83 29.08
CA ASN A 17 1.59 -7.26 29.26
C ASN A 17 1.49 -5.74 29.03
N GLY A 18 1.55 -5.00 30.15
CA GLY A 18 1.71 -3.56 30.12
C GLY A 18 3.08 -3.22 29.54
N ASN A 19 3.09 -2.61 28.36
CA ASN A 19 4.25 -1.94 27.79
C ASN A 19 3.81 -0.57 27.32
N ALA A 20 4.66 0.42 27.60
CA ALA A 20 4.51 1.81 27.19
C ALA A 20 4.09 1.92 25.71
N ALA A 21 3.16 2.83 25.42
CA ALA A 21 2.56 3.08 24.12
C ALA A 21 3.63 3.35 23.04
N THR A 22 4.15 2.27 22.45
CA THR A 22 5.03 2.34 21.30
C THR A 22 4.11 2.57 20.12
N ALA A 23 4.22 3.71 19.45
CA ALA A 23 3.44 3.98 18.24
C ALA A 23 3.61 2.79 17.29
N VAL A 24 2.50 2.20 16.84
CA VAL A 24 2.54 1.04 15.95
C VAL A 24 3.18 1.50 14.64
N ALA A 25 4.36 0.95 14.34
CA ALA A 25 5.06 1.18 13.08
C ALA A 25 4.14 0.83 11.91
N ALA A 26 4.25 1.58 10.81
CA ALA A 26 3.38 1.33 9.67
C ALA A 26 3.54 -0.10 9.13
N THR A 27 2.44 -0.70 8.70
CA THR A 27 2.49 -2.02 8.08
C THR A 27 3.00 -1.88 6.65
N ILE A 28 4.20 -2.37 6.41
CA ILE A 28 4.85 -2.41 5.09
C ILE A 28 4.71 -3.83 4.52
N ARG A 29 4.00 -3.99 3.40
CA ARG A 29 3.88 -5.28 2.70
C ARG A 29 4.67 -5.30 1.41
N THR A 30 4.75 -4.16 0.75
CA THR A 30 5.50 -4.00 -0.49
C THR A 30 6.47 -2.85 -0.34
N MET A 31 7.74 -3.12 -0.64
CA MET A 31 8.77 -2.11 -0.79
C MET A 31 9.22 -2.04 -2.25
N VAL A 32 9.34 -0.82 -2.77
CA VAL A 32 10.07 -0.58 -4.02
C VAL A 32 11.51 -0.24 -3.69
N VAL A 33 12.44 -0.83 -4.42
CA VAL A 33 13.88 -0.63 -4.25
C VAL A 33 14.44 -0.01 -5.51
N CYS A 34 15.09 1.14 -5.35
CA CYS A 34 15.85 1.79 -6.40
C CYS A 34 17.26 1.20 -6.42
N VAL A 35 17.69 0.72 -7.58
CA VAL A 35 19.04 0.16 -7.77
C VAL A 35 19.73 0.82 -8.95
N ALA A 36 21.04 0.99 -8.84
CA ALA A 36 21.88 1.47 -9.92
C ALA A 36 21.85 0.50 -11.12
N ASP A 37 22.06 1.01 -12.34
CA ASP A 37 21.98 0.21 -13.56
C ASP A 37 23.08 -0.87 -13.64
N GLU A 38 24.18 -0.68 -12.92
CA GLU A 38 25.35 -1.56 -12.89
C GLU A 38 25.06 -2.93 -12.25
N LEU A 39 23.97 -3.06 -11.50
CA LEU A 39 23.57 -4.34 -10.91
C LEU A 39 23.09 -5.32 -12.00
N PRO A 40 23.76 -6.49 -12.17
CA PRO A 40 23.30 -7.51 -13.11
C PRO A 40 21.86 -7.92 -12.79
N SER A 41 21.03 -8.15 -13.80
CA SER A 41 19.64 -8.60 -13.58
C SER A 41 19.58 -9.96 -12.85
N GLU A 42 20.59 -10.79 -13.03
CA GLU A 42 20.83 -12.05 -12.31
C GLU A 42 21.09 -11.84 -10.81
N ALA A 43 21.59 -10.66 -10.42
CA ALA A 43 21.85 -10.27 -9.03
C ALA A 43 20.59 -9.80 -8.29
N LEU A 44 19.44 -9.74 -8.96
CA LEU A 44 18.18 -9.26 -8.41
C LEU A 44 17.23 -10.42 -8.06
N SER A 45 17.79 -11.56 -7.64
CA SER A 45 17.04 -12.66 -7.03
C SER A 45 16.75 -12.40 -5.54
N SER A 46 15.75 -13.06 -4.96
CA SER A 46 15.38 -12.88 -3.54
C SER A 46 16.56 -13.08 -2.57
N ARG A 47 17.46 -14.04 -2.84
CA ARG A 47 18.65 -14.28 -2.00
C ARG A 47 19.70 -13.17 -2.09
N GLN A 48 19.72 -12.42 -3.19
CA GLN A 48 20.72 -11.37 -3.42
C GLN A 48 20.19 -9.98 -3.04
N LEU A 49 18.88 -9.75 -3.09
CA LEU A 49 18.26 -8.57 -2.48
C LEU A 49 18.59 -8.46 -1.00
N ASP A 50 18.54 -9.59 -0.29
CA ASP A 50 18.97 -9.68 1.10
C ASP A 50 20.46 -9.35 1.25
N ARG A 51 21.32 -10.10 0.55
CA ARG A 51 22.77 -9.97 0.66
C ARG A 51 23.32 -8.59 0.30
N HIS A 52 22.78 -7.94 -0.73
CA HIS A 52 23.33 -6.70 -1.29
C HIS A 52 22.58 -5.45 -0.86
N LEU A 53 21.30 -5.55 -0.50
CA LEU A 53 20.46 -4.40 -0.20
C LEU A 53 19.84 -4.48 1.21
N GLY A 54 20.06 -5.55 1.96
CA GLY A 54 19.48 -5.76 3.29
C GLY A 54 17.95 -5.94 3.26
N VAL A 55 17.40 -6.32 2.10
CA VAL A 55 15.95 -6.47 1.90
C VAL A 55 15.56 -7.93 1.92
N HIS A 56 14.92 -8.37 3.01
CA HIS A 56 14.32 -9.70 3.09
C HIS A 56 12.94 -9.70 2.43
N GLY A 57 12.77 -10.51 1.38
CA GLY A 57 11.47 -10.61 0.70
C GLY A 57 11.51 -11.37 -0.61
N SER A 58 10.40 -11.32 -1.34
CA SER A 58 10.26 -11.96 -2.66
C SER A 58 9.86 -10.95 -3.73
N LEU A 59 10.37 -11.14 -4.95
CA LEU A 59 10.02 -10.30 -6.09
C LEU A 59 8.51 -10.31 -6.34
N GLN A 60 7.94 -9.13 -6.55
CA GLN A 60 6.51 -8.96 -6.80
C GLN A 60 6.28 -8.30 -8.15
N ALA A 61 5.53 -8.97 -9.04
CA ALA A 61 5.13 -8.35 -10.31
C ALA A 61 4.14 -7.19 -10.07
N ARG A 62 4.69 -5.98 -9.98
CA ARG A 62 3.97 -4.73 -9.68
C ARG A 62 3.94 -3.79 -10.87
N PHE A 63 5.01 -3.71 -11.63
CA PHE A 63 5.16 -2.70 -12.67
C PHE A 63 4.61 -3.16 -14.00
N TRP A 64 4.08 -2.21 -14.77
CA TRP A 64 3.76 -2.42 -16.18
C TRP A 64 4.99 -2.13 -17.01
N ALA A 65 5.35 -3.06 -17.88
CA ALA A 65 6.32 -2.81 -18.92
C ALA A 65 5.67 -2.01 -20.07
N LYS A 66 6.43 -1.13 -20.71
CA LYS A 66 5.96 -0.42 -21.91
C LYS A 66 5.53 -1.42 -22.99
N GLY A 67 4.47 -1.10 -23.73
CA GLY A 67 3.94 -2.00 -24.77
C GLY A 67 4.90 -2.23 -25.96
N THR A 68 5.87 -1.35 -26.17
CA THR A 68 6.76 -1.29 -27.34
C THR A 68 8.17 -1.81 -27.07
N LEU A 69 8.37 -2.70 -26.08
CA LEU A 69 9.71 -3.22 -25.78
C LEU A 69 10.29 -4.05 -26.94
N HIS A 70 11.51 -3.70 -27.35
CA HIS A 70 12.31 -4.54 -28.24
C HIS A 70 12.71 -5.85 -27.54
N LEU A 71 12.97 -6.91 -28.33
CA LEU A 71 13.33 -8.22 -27.79
C LEU A 71 14.56 -8.18 -26.88
N TRP A 72 15.55 -7.35 -27.20
CA TRP A 72 16.75 -7.20 -26.37
C TRP A 72 16.47 -6.43 -25.06
N GLN A 73 15.56 -5.46 -25.07
CA GLN A 73 15.13 -4.73 -23.86
C GLN A 73 14.35 -5.62 -22.90
N ARG A 74 13.71 -6.68 -23.38
CA ARG A 74 13.04 -7.65 -22.49
C ARG A 74 14.03 -8.34 -21.54
N ARG A 75 15.32 -8.44 -21.90
CA ARG A 75 16.36 -9.04 -21.07
C ARG A 75 16.76 -8.18 -19.87
N SER A 76 16.51 -6.86 -19.93
CA SER A 76 16.73 -5.95 -18.79
C SER A 76 15.54 -5.88 -17.84
N MET A 77 14.44 -6.56 -18.14
CA MET A 77 13.26 -6.64 -17.27
C MET A 77 13.41 -7.80 -16.28
N ILE A 78 12.85 -7.63 -15.08
CA ILE A 78 12.94 -8.59 -13.98
C ILE A 78 11.57 -9.24 -13.80
N ASP A 79 11.50 -10.58 -13.81
CA ASP A 79 10.26 -11.38 -13.75
C ASP A 79 9.17 -10.89 -14.74
N LEU A 80 9.55 -10.64 -16.00
CA LEU A 80 8.61 -10.18 -17.03
C LEU A 80 7.62 -11.28 -17.41
N ARG A 81 6.34 -11.03 -17.17
CA ARG A 81 5.23 -11.94 -17.43
C ARG A 81 4.60 -11.67 -18.80
N LYS A 82 4.03 -12.71 -19.39
CA LYS A 82 3.20 -12.58 -20.61
C LYS A 82 1.87 -11.91 -20.26
N GLY A 83 1.39 -10.99 -21.09
CA GLY A 83 0.11 -10.32 -20.89
C GLY A 83 0.05 -8.93 -21.54
N ARG A 84 -1.12 -8.30 -21.48
CA ARG A 84 -1.33 -6.88 -21.84
C ARG A 84 -2.24 -6.22 -20.78
N PRO A 85 -1.72 -5.29 -19.94
CA PRO A 85 -0.30 -4.90 -19.86
C PRO A 85 0.58 -6.07 -19.41
N ALA A 86 1.86 -6.04 -19.80
CA ALA A 86 2.84 -7.03 -19.36
C ALA A 86 3.37 -6.62 -17.99
N TYR A 87 3.13 -7.46 -16.98
CA TYR A 87 3.58 -7.20 -15.61
C TYR A 87 5.00 -7.68 -15.39
N CYS A 88 5.77 -6.97 -14.56
CA CYS A 88 7.12 -7.34 -14.18
C CYS A 88 7.42 -6.93 -12.74
N ALA A 89 8.40 -7.59 -12.13
CA ALA A 89 8.88 -7.20 -10.80
C ALA A 89 9.77 -5.96 -10.83
N GLY A 90 10.37 -5.65 -11.97
CA GLY A 90 11.22 -4.47 -12.10
C GLY A 90 11.88 -4.31 -13.46
N GLY A 91 12.65 -3.23 -13.57
CA GLY A 91 13.44 -2.88 -14.76
C GLY A 91 13.86 -1.42 -14.75
N PRO A 92 14.61 -0.96 -15.77
CA PRO A 92 14.95 0.45 -15.94
C PRO A 92 13.70 1.32 -16.02
N ALA A 93 13.70 2.47 -15.33
CA ALA A 93 12.56 3.38 -15.24
C ALA A 93 11.99 3.74 -16.62
N ARG A 94 12.87 4.00 -17.59
CA ARG A 94 12.49 4.30 -18.99
C ARG A 94 11.74 3.19 -19.72
N LEU A 95 11.82 1.94 -19.25
CA LEU A 95 11.15 0.77 -19.84
C LEU A 95 9.85 0.41 -19.12
N LEU A 96 9.58 1.05 -17.96
CA LEU A 96 8.36 0.90 -17.21
C LEU A 96 7.32 1.94 -17.65
N ASP A 97 6.05 1.56 -17.67
CA ASP A 97 4.92 2.46 -17.95
C ASP A 97 4.38 3.05 -16.65
N LEU A 98 5.22 3.85 -15.98
CA LEU A 98 4.89 4.49 -14.70
C LEU A 98 3.71 5.46 -14.83
N THR A 99 3.64 6.18 -15.96
CA THR A 99 2.54 7.11 -16.26
C THR A 99 1.22 6.37 -16.46
N GLY A 100 1.21 5.30 -17.25
CA GLY A 100 0.03 4.45 -17.46
C GLY A 100 -0.46 3.84 -16.16
N MET A 101 0.44 3.38 -15.29
CA MET A 101 0.10 2.88 -13.95
C MET A 101 -0.59 3.94 -13.09
N ARG A 102 -0.04 5.16 -13.00
CA ARG A 102 -0.66 6.26 -12.23
C ARG A 102 -2.05 6.59 -12.75
N HIS A 103 -2.17 6.73 -14.07
CA HIS A 103 -3.45 7.06 -14.72
C HIS A 103 -4.50 5.97 -14.48
N ALA A 104 -4.15 4.71 -14.69
CA ALA A 104 -5.06 3.59 -14.46
C ALA A 104 -5.49 3.46 -13.00
N ALA A 105 -4.56 3.65 -12.05
CA ALA A 105 -4.87 3.62 -10.63
C ALA A 105 -5.81 4.76 -10.22
N GLY A 106 -5.58 5.97 -10.72
CA GLY A 106 -6.45 7.13 -10.51
C GLY A 106 -7.86 6.92 -11.08
N MET A 107 -7.98 6.48 -12.34
CA MET A 107 -9.29 6.19 -12.94
C MET A 107 -10.03 5.08 -12.19
N GLY A 108 -9.35 3.98 -11.86
CA GLY A 108 -9.92 2.87 -11.10
C GLY A 108 -10.41 3.31 -9.71
N ALA A 109 -9.68 4.22 -9.06
CA ALA A 109 -10.08 4.82 -7.80
C ALA A 109 -11.32 5.70 -7.95
N GLY A 110 -11.46 6.45 -9.05
CA GLY A 110 -12.67 7.20 -9.36
C GLY A 110 -13.91 6.31 -9.44
N ILE A 111 -13.81 5.18 -10.15
CA ILE A 111 -14.90 4.21 -10.26
C ILE A 111 -15.23 3.60 -8.89
N ARG A 112 -14.22 3.15 -8.13
CA ARG A 112 -14.41 2.62 -6.77
C ARG A 112 -15.05 3.64 -5.84
N HIS A 113 -14.69 4.92 -5.94
CA HIS A 113 -15.29 5.99 -5.13
C HIS A 113 -16.78 6.15 -5.42
N GLN A 114 -17.19 6.09 -6.69
CA GLN A 114 -18.61 6.13 -7.06
C GLN A 114 -19.38 4.95 -6.46
N TRP A 115 -18.81 3.75 -6.44
CA TRP A 115 -19.44 2.59 -5.79
C TRP A 115 -19.51 2.77 -4.28
N TRP A 116 -18.44 3.26 -3.67
CA TRP A 116 -18.43 3.58 -2.25
C TRP A 116 -19.52 4.60 -1.89
N GLN A 117 -19.64 5.70 -2.64
CA GLN A 117 -20.67 6.71 -2.40
C GLN A 117 -22.09 6.13 -2.43
N ARG A 118 -22.36 5.20 -3.36
CA ARG A 118 -23.64 4.48 -3.41
C ARG A 118 -23.81 3.54 -2.22
N ALA A 119 -22.76 2.78 -1.89
CA ALA A 119 -22.79 1.80 -0.80
C ALA A 119 -23.06 2.45 0.57
N VAL A 120 -22.52 3.64 0.82
CA VAL A 120 -22.60 4.32 2.12
C VAL A 120 -23.65 5.42 2.18
N HIS A 121 -24.45 5.59 1.12
CA HIS A 121 -25.44 6.65 1.03
C HIS A 121 -26.38 6.63 2.26
N GLY A 122 -26.67 7.81 2.82
CA GLY A 122 -27.51 7.97 4.01
C GLY A 122 -26.82 7.69 5.36
N THR A 123 -25.59 7.18 5.38
CA THR A 123 -24.84 6.98 6.64
C THR A 123 -24.12 8.26 7.06
N LYS A 124 -23.93 8.48 8.37
CA LYS A 124 -23.02 9.52 8.88
C LYS A 124 -21.55 9.16 8.56
N PRO A 125 -20.63 10.14 8.44
CA PRO A 125 -19.20 9.85 8.38
C PRO A 125 -18.76 8.97 9.55
N ALA A 126 -17.82 8.05 9.30
CA ALA A 126 -17.25 7.17 10.28
C ALA A 126 -15.82 7.60 10.64
N ASN A 127 -15.41 7.31 11.87
CA ASN A 127 -14.03 7.44 12.29
C ASN A 127 -13.21 6.28 11.72
N PRO A 128 -12.02 6.54 11.16
CA PRO A 128 -11.13 5.50 10.68
C PRO A 128 -10.49 4.72 11.83
N TRP A 129 -10.01 3.51 11.55
CA TRP A 129 -9.38 2.63 12.54
C TRP A 129 -8.30 3.32 13.40
N PRO A 130 -7.39 4.15 12.85
CA PRO A 130 -6.33 4.79 13.63
C PRO A 130 -6.84 5.66 14.79
N VAL A 131 -8.06 6.18 14.72
CA VAL A 131 -8.66 6.96 15.83
C VAL A 131 -8.92 6.06 17.05
N TYR A 132 -9.42 4.84 16.81
CA TYR A 132 -9.71 3.87 17.86
C TYR A 132 -8.44 3.24 18.41
N GLU A 133 -7.48 2.94 17.53
CA GLU A 133 -6.16 2.43 17.91
C GLU A 133 -5.38 3.43 18.76
N ALA A 134 -5.35 4.72 18.37
CA ALA A 134 -4.69 5.75 19.16
C ALA A 134 -5.30 5.90 20.57
N ARG A 135 -6.63 5.80 20.68
CA ARG A 135 -7.32 5.84 21.97
C ARG A 135 -6.99 4.63 22.84
N HIS A 136 -6.85 3.45 22.23
CA HIS A 136 -6.42 2.25 22.93
C HIS A 136 -4.99 2.38 23.45
N LEU A 137 -4.07 2.83 22.59
CA LEU A 137 -2.66 3.01 22.97
C LEU A 137 -2.48 4.06 24.08
N ALA A 138 -3.32 5.10 24.12
CA ALA A 138 -3.24 6.14 25.14
C ALA A 138 -3.61 5.64 26.55
N ASP A 139 -4.58 4.72 26.67
CA ASP A 139 -5.00 4.13 27.94
C ASP A 139 -5.61 2.73 27.72
N PRO A 140 -4.77 1.68 27.59
CA PRO A 140 -5.23 0.33 27.28
C PRO A 140 -6.16 -0.26 28.36
N ALA A 141 -5.99 0.15 29.61
CA ALA A 141 -6.78 -0.33 30.74
C ALA A 141 -8.22 0.21 30.69
N LYS A 142 -8.39 1.48 30.33
CA LYS A 142 -9.71 2.12 30.22
C LYS A 142 -10.38 1.91 28.87
N TYR A 143 -9.59 1.71 27.82
CA TYR A 143 -10.05 1.49 26.46
C TYR A 143 -9.36 0.28 25.83
N PRO A 144 -9.80 -0.95 26.18
CA PRO A 144 -9.18 -2.17 25.68
C PRO A 144 -9.42 -2.38 24.17
N LEU A 145 -8.57 -3.18 23.54
CA LEU A 145 -8.59 -3.41 22.09
C LEU A 145 -9.92 -3.99 21.58
N ASP A 146 -10.56 -4.87 22.37
CA ASP A 146 -11.87 -5.45 22.01
C ASP A 146 -12.94 -4.37 21.93
N LYS A 147 -12.90 -3.39 22.83
CA LYS A 147 -13.80 -2.24 22.81
C LYS A 147 -13.51 -1.32 21.63
N ALA A 148 -12.23 -1.04 21.34
CA ALA A 148 -11.83 -0.28 20.16
C ALA A 148 -12.32 -0.92 18.85
N SER A 149 -12.18 -2.24 18.76
CA SER A 149 -12.67 -3.05 17.63
C SER A 149 -14.19 -2.98 17.53
N ALA A 150 -14.91 -3.26 18.61
CA ALA A 150 -16.37 -3.20 18.63
C ALA A 150 -16.90 -1.81 18.23
N ASP A 151 -16.32 -0.75 18.78
CA ASP A 151 -16.70 0.63 18.46
C ASP A 151 -16.48 0.95 16.97
N PHE A 152 -15.38 0.50 16.37
CA PHE A 152 -15.13 0.66 14.94
C PHE A 152 -16.16 -0.09 14.09
N TRP A 153 -16.43 -1.36 14.41
CA TRP A 153 -17.33 -2.23 13.65
C TRP A 153 -18.81 -1.86 13.80
N ASN A 154 -19.19 -1.21 14.89
CA ASN A 154 -20.57 -0.78 15.13
C ASN A 154 -20.96 0.49 14.34
N GLN A 155 -20.05 1.07 13.57
CA GLN A 155 -20.35 2.27 12.78
C GLN A 155 -21.25 1.93 11.57
N PRO A 156 -22.37 2.66 11.36
CA PRO A 156 -23.29 2.39 10.25
C PRO A 156 -22.61 2.39 8.87
N ARG A 157 -21.66 3.30 8.63
CA ARG A 157 -20.90 3.38 7.37
C ARG A 157 -19.98 2.19 7.15
N VAL A 158 -19.33 1.70 8.21
CA VAL A 158 -18.49 0.49 8.17
C VAL A 158 -19.36 -0.72 7.85
N ASN A 159 -20.52 -0.86 8.50
CA ASN A 159 -21.45 -1.96 8.22
C ASN A 159 -22.03 -1.89 6.79
N ALA A 160 -22.34 -0.70 6.28
CA ALA A 160 -22.78 -0.52 4.89
C ALA A 160 -21.70 -0.97 3.89
N MET A 161 -20.42 -0.61 4.10
CA MET A 161 -19.30 -1.10 3.28
C MET A 161 -19.16 -2.63 3.36
N ARG A 162 -19.32 -3.23 4.55
CA ARG A 162 -19.27 -4.70 4.72
C ARG A 162 -20.40 -5.40 3.98
N MET A 163 -21.64 -4.89 4.09
CA MET A 163 -22.79 -5.43 3.38
C MET A 163 -22.60 -5.34 1.86
N HIS A 164 -22.07 -4.22 1.36
CA HIS A 164 -21.69 -4.10 -0.05
C HIS A 164 -20.67 -5.16 -0.44
N ASN A 165 -19.57 -5.29 0.31
CA ASN A 165 -18.52 -6.28 0.03
C ASN A 165 -19.01 -7.73 0.10
N ALA A 166 -20.04 -8.03 0.89
CA ALA A 166 -20.62 -9.36 0.99
C ALA A 166 -21.43 -9.76 -0.27
N LEU A 167 -21.96 -8.78 -1.01
CA LEU A 167 -22.77 -9.01 -2.20
C LEU A 167 -22.01 -8.73 -3.51
N TYR A 168 -20.95 -7.92 -3.44
CA TYR A 168 -20.19 -7.50 -4.60
C TYR A 168 -19.02 -8.45 -4.89
N SER A 169 -18.99 -9.04 -6.09
CA SER A 169 -17.98 -10.03 -6.50
C SER A 169 -16.69 -9.44 -7.07
N GLY A 170 -16.61 -8.11 -7.26
CA GLY A 170 -15.40 -7.45 -7.71
C GLY A 170 -14.46 -7.09 -6.54
N ALA A 171 -13.55 -6.15 -6.78
CA ALA A 171 -12.61 -5.71 -5.75
C ALA A 171 -13.37 -5.09 -4.56
N PRO A 172 -13.15 -5.57 -3.32
CA PRO A 172 -13.88 -5.08 -2.17
C PRO A 172 -13.51 -3.62 -1.85
N LEU A 173 -14.46 -2.88 -1.29
CA LEU A 173 -14.19 -1.58 -0.68
C LEU A 173 -13.31 -1.78 0.55
N ALA A 174 -12.04 -1.39 0.44
CA ALA A 174 -11.07 -1.51 1.52
C ALA A 174 -11.46 -0.61 2.70
N LEU A 175 -11.88 -1.21 3.82
CA LEU A 175 -12.17 -0.47 5.07
C LEU A 175 -10.95 0.29 5.59
N ALA A 176 -9.77 -0.23 5.28
CA ALA A 176 -8.48 0.41 5.48
C ALA A 176 -8.40 1.82 4.89
N GLU A 177 -9.07 2.05 3.76
CA GLU A 177 -9.03 3.31 3.03
C GLU A 177 -10.24 4.21 3.35
N LEU A 178 -11.02 3.88 4.39
CA LEU A 178 -12.23 4.63 4.78
C LEU A 178 -11.97 6.14 4.87
N GLU A 179 -10.86 6.54 5.51
CA GLU A 179 -10.50 7.95 5.64
C GLU A 179 -10.33 8.63 4.27
N MET A 180 -9.67 7.95 3.32
CA MET A 180 -9.44 8.51 1.99
C MET A 180 -10.71 8.52 1.13
N TYR A 181 -11.59 7.52 1.27
CA TYR A 181 -12.91 7.59 0.64
C TYR A 181 -13.70 8.82 1.11
N GLN A 182 -13.65 9.12 2.41
CA GLN A 182 -14.31 10.29 3.03
C GLN A 182 -13.67 11.62 2.68
N ALA A 183 -12.37 11.65 2.38
CA ALA A 183 -11.66 12.85 1.90
C ALA A 183 -12.14 13.33 0.52
N GLY A 184 -12.88 12.50 -0.21
CA GLY A 184 -13.54 12.86 -1.47
C GLY A 184 -12.91 12.20 -2.70
N GLN A 185 -13.61 12.32 -3.82
CA GLN A 185 -13.25 11.62 -5.06
C GLN A 185 -11.84 11.98 -5.53
N MET A 186 -11.53 13.28 -5.61
CA MET A 186 -10.23 13.71 -6.12
C MET A 186 -9.07 13.30 -5.22
N ALA A 187 -9.25 13.41 -3.89
CA ALA A 187 -8.25 12.96 -2.94
C ALA A 187 -7.96 11.45 -3.10
N TYR A 188 -9.01 10.63 -3.22
CA TYR A 188 -8.85 9.18 -3.40
C TYR A 188 -8.18 8.81 -4.73
N GLN A 189 -8.49 9.53 -5.82
CA GLN A 189 -7.82 9.35 -7.11
C GLN A 189 -6.33 9.69 -7.03
N HIS A 190 -5.97 10.84 -6.46
CA HIS A 190 -4.58 11.27 -6.32
C HIS A 190 -3.80 10.35 -5.37
N TYR A 191 -4.40 9.93 -4.26
CA TYR A 191 -3.82 8.96 -3.34
C TYR A 191 -3.52 7.65 -4.07
N SER A 192 -4.49 7.10 -4.80
CA SER A 192 -4.33 5.84 -5.53
C SER A 192 -3.30 5.94 -6.67
N ALA A 193 -3.26 7.07 -7.38
CA ALA A 193 -2.23 7.32 -8.38
C ALA A 193 -0.84 7.41 -7.74
N SER A 194 -0.73 8.04 -6.58
CA SER A 194 0.54 8.22 -5.86
C SER A 194 1.08 6.91 -5.28
N THR A 195 0.20 6.02 -4.83
CA THR A 195 0.59 4.69 -4.30
C THR A 195 0.92 3.69 -5.40
N ALA A 196 0.42 3.89 -6.63
CA ALA A 196 0.51 2.93 -7.74
C ALA A 196 1.94 2.43 -7.98
N ILE A 197 2.93 3.33 -7.87
CA ILE A 197 4.33 3.00 -8.08
C ILE A 197 4.96 2.52 -6.77
N VAL A 198 5.00 3.37 -5.73
CA VAL A 198 5.87 3.18 -4.55
C VAL A 198 5.39 2.13 -3.55
N GLY A 199 4.11 1.73 -3.57
CA GLY A 199 3.61 0.74 -2.59
C GLY A 199 3.57 1.31 -1.18
N ASP A 200 4.11 0.58 -0.20
CA ASP A 200 4.11 0.96 1.22
C ASP A 200 5.44 1.60 1.69
N ALA A 201 6.55 1.35 0.99
CA ALA A 201 7.86 1.90 1.32
C ALA A 201 8.76 1.99 0.07
N LEU A 202 9.78 2.86 0.13
CA LEU A 202 10.74 3.07 -0.94
C LEU A 202 12.17 3.07 -0.37
N LEU A 203 13.04 2.18 -0.86
CA LEU A 203 14.47 2.22 -0.60
C LEU A 203 15.16 2.99 -1.72
N THR A 204 15.77 4.13 -1.36
CA THR A 204 16.49 5.02 -2.28
C THR A 204 17.87 4.46 -2.64
N LEU A 205 18.48 5.00 -3.70
CA LEU A 205 19.84 4.63 -4.15
C LEU A 205 20.91 4.88 -3.09
N ASP A 206 20.73 5.89 -2.25
CA ASP A 206 21.66 6.23 -1.17
C ASP A 206 21.48 5.32 0.05
N GLY A 207 20.60 4.31 -0.03
CA GLY A 207 20.29 3.39 1.05
C GLY A 207 19.28 3.93 2.08
N ASN A 208 18.75 5.13 1.89
CA ASN A 208 17.73 5.68 2.79
C ASN A 208 16.38 5.01 2.53
N GLN A 209 15.73 4.50 3.58
CA GLN A 209 14.38 3.94 3.52
C GLN A 209 13.35 5.02 3.83
N LEU A 210 12.50 5.33 2.85
CA LEU A 210 11.30 6.14 3.04
C LEU A 210 10.12 5.22 3.35
N ALA A 211 9.47 5.44 4.49
CA ALA A 211 8.28 4.73 4.91
C ALA A 211 7.40 5.63 5.78
N PRO A 212 6.09 5.41 5.84
CA PRO A 212 5.24 6.14 6.77
C PRO A 212 5.60 5.78 8.22
N ALA A 213 5.59 6.77 9.11
CA ALA A 213 5.91 6.55 10.53
C ALA A 213 4.85 5.71 11.26
N SER A 214 3.59 5.74 10.81
CA SER A 214 2.52 4.85 11.28
C SER A 214 1.46 4.66 10.20
N ASP A 215 0.46 3.82 10.47
CA ASP A 215 -0.66 3.57 9.56
C ASP A 215 -1.68 4.73 9.46
N THR A 216 -1.48 5.84 10.17
CA THR A 216 -2.33 7.04 10.03
C THR A 216 -2.23 7.63 8.62
N MET A 217 -3.34 8.20 8.13
CA MET A 217 -3.35 8.78 6.78
C MET A 217 -2.35 9.93 6.62
N ALA A 218 -2.18 10.78 7.65
CA ALA A 218 -1.22 11.88 7.61
C ALA A 218 0.21 11.40 7.32
N HIS A 219 0.66 10.36 8.02
CA HIS A 219 1.98 9.76 7.77
C HIS A 219 2.09 9.09 6.41
N ARG A 220 1.02 8.40 5.95
CA ARG A 220 0.98 7.81 4.60
C ARG A 220 1.07 8.87 3.51
N VAL A 221 0.35 9.98 3.63
CA VAL A 221 0.43 11.10 2.68
C VAL A 221 1.82 11.72 2.68
N THR A 222 2.40 11.97 3.86
CA THR A 222 3.77 12.49 3.99
C THR A 222 4.80 11.60 3.28
N PHE A 223 4.72 10.29 3.49
CA PHE A 223 5.54 9.32 2.77
C PHE A 223 5.34 9.41 1.26
N LEU A 224 4.09 9.41 0.79
CA LEU A 224 3.79 9.43 -0.65
C LEU A 224 4.30 10.71 -1.33
N GLU A 225 4.24 11.86 -0.66
CA GLU A 225 4.80 13.12 -1.15
C GLU A 225 6.32 13.03 -1.29
N GLN A 226 7.01 12.55 -0.26
CA GLN A 226 8.47 12.39 -0.27
C GLN A 226 8.90 11.37 -1.34
N ALA A 227 8.25 10.21 -1.39
CA ALA A 227 8.58 9.14 -2.30
C ALA A 227 8.32 9.52 -3.76
N ASN A 228 7.20 10.18 -4.08
CA ASN A 228 6.94 10.63 -5.44
C ASN A 228 7.86 11.79 -5.87
N ARG A 229 8.27 12.66 -4.95
CA ARG A 229 9.29 13.69 -5.22
C ARG A 229 10.63 13.04 -5.57
N TYR A 230 11.06 12.04 -4.79
CA TYR A 230 12.27 11.27 -5.08
C TYR A 230 12.19 10.51 -6.40
N LEU A 231 11.06 9.86 -6.72
CA LEU A 231 10.88 9.22 -8.03
C LEU A 231 11.02 10.21 -9.20
N GLY A 232 10.67 11.48 -8.99
CA GLY A 232 10.84 12.54 -9.98
C GLY A 232 12.29 12.96 -10.23
N THR A 233 13.23 12.54 -9.37
CA THR A 233 14.67 12.81 -9.54
C THR A 233 15.43 11.62 -10.10
N LEU A 234 14.77 10.50 -10.38
CA LEU A 234 15.43 9.30 -10.90
C LEU A 234 15.85 9.50 -12.36
N ASP A 235 17.04 8.99 -12.68
CA ASP A 235 17.49 8.85 -14.06
C ASP A 235 16.76 7.70 -14.76
N ASP A 236 16.53 7.86 -16.06
CA ASP A 236 15.85 6.91 -16.93
C ASP A 236 16.50 5.50 -16.94
N ALA A 237 17.81 5.41 -16.70
CA ALA A 237 18.56 4.16 -16.62
C ALA A 237 18.45 3.47 -15.25
N GLN A 238 18.10 4.20 -14.19
CA GLN A 238 17.97 3.63 -12.85
C GLN A 238 16.82 2.62 -12.83
N ARG A 239 17.00 1.56 -12.04
CA ARG A 239 16.07 0.44 -12.03
C ARG A 239 15.21 0.48 -10.79
N LEU A 240 13.95 0.14 -10.97
CA LEU A 240 13.00 -0.06 -9.89
C LEU A 240 12.70 -1.54 -9.75
N VAL A 241 12.69 -2.05 -8.53
CA VAL A 241 12.38 -3.44 -8.20
C VAL A 241 11.33 -3.47 -7.09
N ALA A 242 10.25 -4.20 -7.27
CA ALA A 242 9.20 -4.37 -6.27
C ALA A 242 9.39 -5.68 -5.51
N VAL A 243 9.35 -5.58 -4.19
CA VAL A 243 9.59 -6.68 -3.26
C VAL A 243 8.43 -6.76 -2.25
N THR A 244 7.86 -7.94 -2.09
CA THR A 244 6.95 -8.26 -0.97
C THR A 244 7.78 -8.66 0.24
N LEU A 245 7.50 -8.05 1.39
CA LEU A 245 8.14 -8.31 2.69
C LEU A 245 7.34 -9.35 3.50
#